data_AF-A0A976HRG2-F1
#
_entry.id   AF-A0A976HRG2-F1
#
_cell.length_a   1.000
_cell.length_b   1.000
_cell.length_c   1.000
_cell.angle_alpha   90.00
_cell.angle_beta   90.00
_cell.angle_gamma   90.00
#
_symmetry.space_group_name_H-M   'P 1'
#
loop_
_entity.id
_entity.type
_entity.pdbx_description
1 polymer ?
#
loop_
_entity_poly.entity_id
_entity_poly.type
_entity_poly.pdbx_seq_one_letter_code
_entity_poly.pdbx_strand_id
1 'polypeptide(L)'
;MNYRPISQKWLLWLLFVIFIAACRQDQEEVKPLPRNSAEVMMSGKVWNYITPKGTKVSTHTVSNSCWAERISDNYKNFFGVAFYRYFITDDNTRYYFESLSFSAIPLRVGSYELRGSPINACRPDTIPAAAFFTSEHDAGKDSYRVLQSEKNYFRVTKVDKQTGLVEGEFMASFIKTFGAKDSTYPDTIRFQPSRFSAFLGAEE
;
A
#
# COMPACT_ATOMS: atom_id res chain seq x y z
N MET A 1 -56.66 -40.23 7.28
CA MET A 1 -55.51 -39.44 6.76
C MET A 1 -54.42 -40.42 6.36
N ASN A 2 -54.19 -40.61 5.06
CA ASN A 2 -53.20 -41.56 4.55
C ASN A 2 -51.84 -40.87 4.40
N TYR A 3 -50.93 -41.15 5.34
CA TYR A 3 -49.52 -40.76 5.21
C TYR A 3 -48.85 -41.65 4.16
N ARG A 4 -48.46 -41.07 3.02
CA ARG A 4 -47.59 -41.74 2.05
C ARG A 4 -46.13 -41.58 2.53
N PRO A 5 -45.37 -42.67 2.72
CA PRO A 5 -43.98 -42.58 3.13
C PRO A 5 -43.15 -41.90 2.04
N ILE A 6 -42.47 -40.81 2.41
CA ILE A 6 -41.52 -40.11 1.54
C ILE A 6 -40.38 -41.08 1.24
N SER A 7 -40.18 -41.36 -0.05
CA SER A 7 -39.15 -42.27 -0.53
C SER A 7 -37.77 -41.82 -0.06
N GLN A 8 -37.03 -42.71 0.59
CA GLN A 8 -35.65 -42.48 1.07
C GLN A 8 -34.71 -41.98 -0.04
N LYS A 9 -35.01 -42.31 -1.30
CA LYS A 9 -34.27 -41.82 -2.49
C LYS A 9 -34.44 -40.32 -2.72
N TRP A 10 -35.59 -39.74 -2.38
CA TRP A 10 -35.83 -38.31 -2.49
C TRP A 10 -35.04 -37.51 -1.45
N LEU A 11 -34.93 -38.03 -0.22
CA LEU A 11 -34.17 -37.38 0.84
C LEU A 11 -32.67 -37.32 0.53
N LEU A 12 -32.12 -38.40 -0.03
CA LEU A 12 -30.73 -38.48 -0.47
C LEU A 12 -30.41 -37.52 -1.62
N TRP A 13 -31.33 -37.38 -2.58
CA TRP A 13 -31.17 -36.42 -3.68
C TRP A 13 -31.19 -34.96 -3.19
N LEU A 14 -32.08 -34.65 -2.26
CA LEU A 14 -32.19 -33.32 -1.67
C LEU A 14 -30.93 -32.94 -0.87
N LEU A 15 -30.39 -33.87 -0.09
CA LEU A 15 -29.12 -33.68 0.62
C LEU A 15 -27.94 -33.50 -0.33
N PHE A 16 -27.90 -34.23 -1.45
CA PHE A 16 -26.85 -34.09 -2.46
C PHE A 16 -26.88 -32.71 -3.14
N VAL A 17 -28.07 -32.18 -3.47
CA VAL A 17 -28.24 -30.83 -4.04
C VAL A 17 -27.84 -29.74 -3.04
N ILE A 18 -28.17 -29.90 -1.75
CA ILE A 18 -27.77 -28.96 -0.69
C ILE A 18 -26.24 -28.97 -0.52
N PHE A 19 -25.59 -30.13 -0.59
CA PHE A 19 -24.12 -30.23 -0.49
C PHE A 19 -23.39 -29.57 -1.67
N ILE A 20 -23.93 -29.67 -2.90
CA ILE A 20 -23.36 -29.00 -4.07
C ILE A 20 -23.55 -27.48 -3.98
N ALA A 21 -24.70 -27.02 -3.48
CA ALA A 21 -24.96 -25.60 -3.28
C ALA A 21 -24.08 -24.99 -2.16
N ALA A 22 -23.78 -25.75 -1.10
CA ALA A 22 -22.94 -25.31 0.01
C ALA A 22 -21.43 -25.26 -0.31
N CYS A 23 -20.98 -25.89 -1.41
CA CYS A 23 -19.58 -25.84 -1.85
C CYS A 23 -19.31 -24.76 -2.90
N ARG A 24 -20.30 -23.95 -3.29
CA ARG A 24 -20.07 -22.77 -4.13
C ARG A 24 -19.58 -21.64 -3.23
N GLN A 25 -18.33 -21.77 -2.78
CA GLN A 25 -17.58 -20.67 -2.21
C GLN A 25 -17.41 -19.69 -3.38
N ASP A 26 -18.24 -18.64 -3.39
CA ASP A 26 -18.09 -17.53 -4.32
C ASP A 26 -16.64 -17.09 -4.23
N GLN A 27 -15.85 -17.40 -5.26
CA GLN A 27 -14.54 -16.82 -5.41
C GLN A 27 -14.80 -15.34 -5.63
N GLU A 28 -14.75 -14.59 -4.54
CA GLU A 28 -14.85 -13.14 -4.54
C GLU A 28 -13.79 -12.64 -5.52
N GLU A 29 -14.26 -12.21 -6.70
CA GLU A 29 -13.41 -11.78 -7.79
C GLU A 29 -12.58 -10.62 -7.26
N VAL A 30 -11.28 -10.86 -7.05
CA VAL A 30 -10.36 -9.85 -6.51
C VAL A 30 -10.30 -8.73 -7.54
N LYS A 31 -11.10 -7.69 -7.33
CA LYS A 31 -11.13 -6.53 -8.21
C LYS A 31 -9.72 -5.96 -8.33
N PRO A 32 -9.25 -5.63 -9.55
CA PRO A 32 -7.96 -5.02 -9.71
C PRO A 32 -7.91 -3.70 -8.95
N LEU A 33 -6.79 -3.44 -8.27
CA LEU A 33 -6.55 -2.17 -7.60
C LEU A 33 -6.61 -1.05 -8.64
N PRO A 34 -7.31 0.06 -8.36
CA PRO A 34 -7.28 1.23 -9.24
C PRO A 34 -5.84 1.66 -9.52
N ARG A 35 -5.59 2.26 -10.69
CA ARG A 35 -4.28 2.84 -11.01
C ARG A 35 -3.89 3.88 -9.95
N ASN A 36 -2.61 3.94 -9.57
CA ASN A 36 -2.07 4.89 -8.59
C ASN A 36 -2.82 4.90 -7.25
N SER A 37 -3.09 3.71 -6.73
CA SER A 37 -3.81 3.53 -5.48
C SER A 37 -3.01 2.72 -4.46
N ALA A 38 -3.37 2.90 -3.20
CA ALA A 38 -2.88 2.07 -2.11
C ALA A 38 -3.96 1.83 -1.06
N GLU A 39 -4.03 0.60 -0.59
CA GLU A 39 -4.84 0.16 0.54
C GLU A 39 -3.92 0.04 1.74
N VAL A 40 -3.79 1.14 2.48
CA VAL A 40 -2.83 1.23 3.58
C VAL A 40 -3.54 1.05 4.92
N MET A 41 -2.93 0.27 5.80
CA MET A 41 -3.34 0.11 7.19
C MET A 41 -2.23 0.57 8.13
N MET A 42 -2.47 1.66 8.86
CA MET A 42 -1.53 2.23 9.82
C MET A 42 -2.06 2.01 11.24
N SER A 43 -1.28 1.32 12.06
CA SER A 43 -1.61 1.03 13.47
C SER A 43 -3.00 0.40 13.64
N GLY A 44 -3.37 -0.53 12.74
CA GLY A 44 -4.64 -1.24 12.77
C GLY A 44 -5.85 -0.46 12.24
N LYS A 45 -5.63 0.73 11.66
CA LYS A 45 -6.69 1.56 11.07
C LYS A 45 -6.45 1.76 9.58
N VAL A 46 -7.53 1.76 8.80
CA VAL A 46 -7.47 2.08 7.37
C VAL A 46 -7.04 3.54 7.21
N TRP A 47 -6.08 3.77 6.33
CA TRP A 47 -5.49 5.09 6.12
C TRP A 47 -6.43 6.05 5.37
N ASN A 48 -7.24 5.50 4.46
CA ASN A 48 -8.32 6.22 3.78
C ASN A 48 -9.62 6.07 4.59
N TYR A 49 -10.24 7.17 4.99
CA TYR A 49 -11.51 7.16 5.72
C TYR A 49 -12.25 8.51 5.58
N ILE A 50 -13.52 8.53 5.97
CA ILE A 50 -14.31 9.77 6.09
C ILE A 50 -14.42 10.10 7.58
N THR A 51 -14.04 11.32 7.95
CA THR A 51 -14.13 11.77 9.35
C THR A 51 -15.61 11.91 9.78
N PRO A 52 -15.93 11.92 11.09
CA PRO A 52 -17.28 12.19 11.56
C PRO A 52 -17.88 13.51 11.07
N LYS A 53 -17.05 14.47 10.66
CA LYS A 53 -17.46 15.77 10.12
C LYS A 53 -17.62 15.78 8.59
N GLY A 54 -17.45 14.64 7.92
CA GLY A 54 -17.61 14.50 6.47
C GLY A 54 -16.34 14.77 5.64
N THR A 55 -15.24 15.26 6.24
CA THR A 55 -13.94 15.44 5.55
C THR A 55 -13.40 14.10 5.07
N LYS A 56 -13.05 14.00 3.78
CA LYS A 56 -12.45 12.80 3.20
C LYS A 56 -10.93 12.82 3.39
N VAL A 57 -10.40 11.68 3.83
CA VAL A 57 -8.97 11.41 3.90
C VAL A 57 -8.61 10.44 2.79
N SER A 58 -7.66 10.81 1.94
CA SER A 58 -7.28 10.00 0.77
C SER A 58 -5.77 9.91 0.61
N THR A 59 -5.34 8.76 0.08
CA THR A 59 -3.97 8.48 -0.33
C THR A 59 -3.77 8.84 -1.78
N HIS A 60 -2.76 9.66 -2.07
CA HIS A 60 -2.26 9.86 -3.42
C HIS A 60 -0.98 9.05 -3.62
N THR A 61 -0.96 8.21 -4.64
CA THR A 61 0.23 7.42 -4.98
C THR A 61 0.99 8.13 -6.08
N VAL A 62 2.21 8.57 -5.76
CA VAL A 62 3.15 9.10 -6.74
C VAL A 62 4.25 8.09 -6.91
N SER A 63 4.55 7.74 -8.15
CA SER A 63 5.71 6.90 -8.45
C SER A 63 6.60 7.62 -9.43
N ASN A 64 7.89 7.58 -9.14
CA ASN A 64 8.92 8.06 -10.03
C ASN A 64 9.83 6.89 -10.38
N SER A 65 10.04 6.70 -11.67
CA SER A 65 11.23 5.99 -12.12
C SER A 65 12.35 7.01 -12.25
N CYS A 66 13.57 6.66 -11.84
CA CYS A 66 14.72 7.54 -12.00
C CYS A 66 15.11 7.61 -13.49
N TRP A 67 14.36 8.34 -14.31
CA TRP A 67 14.78 8.79 -15.64
C TRP A 67 15.60 10.07 -15.48
N ALA A 68 16.81 9.93 -14.94
CA ALA A 68 17.78 10.99 -15.14
C ALA A 68 18.34 10.78 -16.57
N GLU A 69 18.02 11.70 -17.49
CA GLU A 69 18.34 11.68 -18.93
C GLU A 69 19.83 11.39 -19.29
N ARG A 70 20.74 11.26 -18.32
CA ARG A 70 22.17 10.99 -18.53
C ARG A 70 22.80 10.01 -17.56
N ILE A 71 22.04 9.24 -16.79
CA ILE A 71 22.62 8.24 -15.88
C ILE A 71 22.55 6.85 -16.53
N SER A 72 23.66 6.10 -16.47
CA SER A 72 23.96 4.90 -17.27
C SER A 72 22.83 3.86 -17.35
N ASP A 73 22.86 2.98 -18.35
CA ASP A 73 21.85 1.93 -18.59
C ASP A 73 21.53 1.03 -17.38
N ASN A 74 22.43 0.97 -16.39
CA ASN A 74 22.24 0.23 -15.14
C ASN A 74 21.13 0.80 -14.23
N TYR A 75 20.74 2.07 -14.41
CA TYR A 75 19.84 2.81 -13.51
C TYR A 75 18.36 2.71 -13.91
N LYS A 76 18.06 2.14 -15.09
CA LYS A 76 16.71 1.90 -15.62
C LYS A 76 15.90 0.84 -14.84
N ASN A 77 16.47 0.27 -13.77
CA ASN A 77 15.96 -0.93 -13.09
C ASN A 77 15.48 -0.68 -11.66
N PHE A 78 15.30 0.58 -11.24
CA PHE A 78 14.79 0.91 -9.91
C PHE A 78 13.69 1.96 -9.99
N PHE A 79 12.82 1.97 -8.99
CA PHE A 79 11.76 2.97 -8.86
C PHE A 79 11.60 3.40 -7.40
N GLY A 80 10.97 4.56 -7.24
CA GLY A 80 10.41 5.03 -5.99
C GLY A 80 8.89 5.05 -6.06
N VAL A 81 8.25 4.87 -4.91
CA VAL A 81 6.82 5.09 -4.72
C VAL A 81 6.59 5.82 -3.41
N ALA A 82 5.78 6.85 -3.45
CA ALA A 82 5.37 7.63 -2.31
C ALA A 82 3.85 7.64 -2.21
N PHE A 83 3.37 7.55 -0.98
CA PHE A 83 1.97 7.59 -0.62
C PHE A 83 1.77 8.78 0.31
N TYR A 84 0.95 9.73 -0.13
CA TYR A 84 0.66 10.95 0.61
C TYR A 84 -0.76 10.91 1.14
N ARG A 85 -0.93 11.15 2.45
CA ARG A 85 -2.25 11.29 3.07
C ARG A 85 -2.59 12.77 3.24
N TYR A 86 -3.78 13.13 2.75
CA TYR A 86 -4.33 14.48 2.84
C TYR A 86 -5.66 14.50 3.55
N PHE A 87 -5.94 15.63 4.21
CA PHE A 87 -7.31 16.02 4.52
C PHE A 87 -7.84 16.87 3.36
N ILE A 88 -8.95 16.45 2.78
CA ILE A 88 -9.67 17.22 1.76
C ILE A 88 -10.77 18.01 2.47
N THR A 89 -10.50 19.27 2.78
CA THR A 89 -11.46 20.16 3.46
C THR A 89 -12.35 20.93 2.51
N ASP A 90 -11.87 21.21 1.29
CA ASP A 90 -12.61 21.75 0.15
C ASP A 90 -11.98 21.24 -1.15
N ASP A 91 -12.57 21.55 -2.32
CA ASP A 91 -12.13 21.00 -3.61
C ASP A 91 -10.70 21.42 -4.01
N ASN A 92 -10.15 22.50 -3.44
CA ASN A 92 -8.88 23.10 -3.85
C ASN A 92 -7.81 23.17 -2.75
N THR A 93 -8.16 22.90 -1.50
CA THR A 93 -7.27 23.00 -0.34
C THR A 93 -6.95 21.60 0.16
N ARG A 94 -5.72 21.19 -0.10
CA ARG A 94 -5.16 19.93 0.42
C ARG A 94 -4.09 20.28 1.43
N TYR A 95 -4.28 19.85 2.68
CA TYR A 95 -3.21 19.91 3.67
C TYR A 95 -2.51 18.56 3.73
N TYR A 96 -1.24 18.53 3.31
CA TYR A 96 -0.35 17.38 3.47
C TYR A 96 -0.18 17.11 4.96
N PHE A 97 -0.47 15.88 5.39
CA PHE A 97 -0.28 15.52 6.80
C PHE A 97 0.74 14.41 6.99
N GLU A 98 0.80 13.45 6.07
CA GLU A 98 1.69 12.30 6.19
C GLU A 98 2.24 11.90 4.82
N SER A 99 3.51 11.51 4.80
CA SER A 99 4.20 10.96 3.64
C SER A 99 4.89 9.66 4.01
N LEU A 100 4.53 8.59 3.32
CA LEU A 100 5.23 7.30 3.36
C LEU A 100 5.91 7.11 2.01
N SER A 101 7.23 6.96 1.97
CA SER A 101 7.96 6.77 0.73
C SER A 101 8.88 5.57 0.77
N PHE A 102 9.04 4.94 -0.39
CA PHE A 102 9.92 3.82 -0.66
C PHE A 102 10.80 4.20 -1.84
N SER A 103 12.09 3.89 -1.74
CA SER A 103 13.07 4.25 -2.76
C SER A 103 14.08 3.13 -2.98
N ALA A 104 14.78 3.20 -4.11
CA ALA A 104 15.73 2.18 -4.53
C ALA A 104 15.11 0.77 -4.60
N ILE A 105 13.82 0.67 -4.98
CA ILE A 105 13.14 -0.62 -5.15
C ILE A 105 13.47 -1.16 -6.54
N PRO A 106 14.05 -2.36 -6.68
CA PRO A 106 14.29 -2.94 -7.99
C PRO A 106 12.99 -3.16 -8.76
N LEU A 107 12.97 -2.72 -10.03
CA LEU A 107 11.86 -2.86 -10.97
C LEU A 107 11.79 -4.28 -11.54
N ARG A 108 11.65 -5.26 -10.65
CA ARG A 108 11.46 -6.68 -10.97
C ARG A 108 10.65 -7.34 -9.86
N VAL A 109 9.94 -8.41 -10.19
CA VAL A 109 9.21 -9.22 -9.21
C VAL A 109 10.20 -9.75 -8.16
N GLY A 110 9.84 -9.62 -6.89
CA GLY A 110 10.72 -10.00 -5.78
C GLY A 110 10.29 -9.39 -4.45
N SER A 111 10.92 -9.86 -3.38
CA SER A 111 10.77 -9.29 -2.03
C SER A 111 12.09 -8.63 -1.63
N TYR A 112 11.99 -7.40 -1.14
CA TYR A 112 13.10 -6.53 -0.82
C TYR A 112 12.99 -6.11 0.64
N GLU A 113 14.04 -6.37 1.40
CA GLU A 113 14.08 -5.98 2.80
C GLU A 113 14.41 -4.49 2.93
N LEU A 114 13.67 -3.78 3.79
CA LEU A 114 13.84 -2.35 3.99
C LEU A 114 14.88 -2.10 5.09
N ARG A 115 16.12 -1.90 4.68
CA ARG A 115 17.27 -1.71 5.59
C ARG A 115 17.95 -0.34 5.44
N GLY A 116 17.66 0.38 4.37
CA GLY A 116 18.25 1.69 4.12
C GLY A 116 17.66 2.77 5.04
N SER A 117 18.51 3.70 5.46
CA SER A 117 18.02 5.05 5.82
C SER A 117 17.58 5.75 4.54
N PRO A 118 16.61 6.67 4.58
CA PRO A 118 16.23 7.44 3.39
C PRO A 118 17.46 8.19 2.85
N ILE A 119 17.98 7.70 1.73
CA ILE A 119 19.02 8.33 0.92
C ILE A 119 18.34 8.72 -0.39
N ASN A 120 18.73 9.86 -0.96
CA ASN A 120 18.20 10.34 -2.25
C ASN A 120 18.06 9.20 -3.26
N ALA A 121 16.85 9.08 -3.82
CA ALA A 121 16.22 7.86 -4.33
C ALA A 121 16.85 7.19 -5.57
N CYS A 122 18.08 7.52 -5.96
CA CYS A 122 18.64 7.14 -7.26
C CYS A 122 20.15 6.82 -7.21
N ARG A 123 20.60 5.89 -6.33
CA ARG A 123 21.97 5.34 -6.43
C ARG A 123 22.00 3.80 -6.45
N PRO A 124 22.87 3.16 -7.24
CA PRO A 124 22.87 1.71 -7.46
C PRO A 124 23.49 0.94 -6.28
N ASP A 125 24.17 1.62 -5.37
CA ASP A 125 24.66 1.11 -4.09
C ASP A 125 23.61 1.23 -2.96
N THR A 126 22.43 1.82 -3.24
CA THR A 126 21.44 2.03 -2.20
C THR A 126 20.63 0.76 -1.92
N ILE A 127 20.65 0.41 -0.64
CA ILE A 127 19.79 -0.58 -0.04
C ILE A 127 18.35 -0.04 -0.11
N PRO A 128 17.34 -0.88 -0.48
CA PRO A 128 15.93 -0.50 -0.42
C PRO A 128 15.61 0.23 0.87
N ALA A 129 15.09 1.44 0.72
CA ALA A 129 14.90 2.37 1.83
C ALA A 129 13.43 2.77 1.92
N ALA A 130 13.02 3.11 3.14
CA ALA A 130 11.72 3.67 3.40
C ALA A 130 11.82 4.85 4.35
N ALA A 131 10.89 5.79 4.21
CA ALA A 131 10.80 6.99 5.02
C ALA A 131 9.36 7.24 5.41
N PHE A 132 9.16 7.76 6.61
CA PHE A 132 7.87 8.29 7.02
C PHE A 132 8.05 9.66 7.68
N PHE A 133 7.24 10.61 7.27
CA PHE A 133 7.26 11.97 7.79
C PHE A 133 5.83 12.47 7.99
N THR A 134 5.66 13.38 8.95
CA THR A 134 4.44 14.15 9.13
C THR A 134 4.71 15.61 8.82
N SER A 135 3.69 16.32 8.35
CA SER A 135 3.77 17.75 8.04
C SER A 135 2.54 18.48 8.53
N GLU A 136 2.70 19.77 8.79
CA GLU A 136 1.60 20.69 9.09
C GLU A 136 1.86 21.99 8.33
N HIS A 137 0.93 22.38 7.46
CA HIS A 137 1.08 23.56 6.58
C HIS A 137 2.42 23.60 5.81
N ASP A 138 2.80 22.49 5.19
CA ASP A 138 4.06 22.29 4.47
C ASP A 138 5.34 22.45 5.30
N ALA A 139 5.23 22.58 6.62
CA ALA A 139 6.34 22.47 7.55
C ALA A 139 6.47 21.01 8.03
N GLY A 140 7.67 20.43 7.89
CA GLY A 140 7.97 19.11 8.44
C GLY A 140 7.81 19.11 9.97
N LYS A 141 7.01 18.17 10.49
CA LYS A 141 6.67 18.08 11.92
C LYS A 141 7.44 16.96 12.61
N ASP A 142 7.28 15.73 12.14
CA ASP A 142 7.98 14.56 12.67
C ASP A 142 8.71 13.82 11.55
N SER A 143 9.85 13.22 11.89
CA SER A 143 10.58 12.32 11.01
C SER A 143 10.81 10.98 11.67
N TYR A 144 10.78 9.93 10.85
CA TYR A 144 10.95 8.57 11.29
C TYR A 144 11.93 7.83 10.39
N ARG A 145 12.57 6.80 10.97
CA ARG A 145 13.38 5.83 10.25
C ARG A 145 12.83 4.43 10.43
N VAL A 146 13.17 3.52 9.54
CA VAL A 146 12.76 2.12 9.63
C VAL A 146 13.26 1.50 10.94
N LEU A 147 12.36 0.86 11.69
CA LEU A 147 12.66 0.12 12.90
C LEU A 147 13.19 -1.27 12.54
N GLN A 148 14.52 -1.40 12.50
CA GLN A 148 15.23 -2.60 12.01
C GLN A 148 15.00 -3.87 12.82
N SER A 149 14.49 -3.77 14.06
CA SER A 149 14.15 -4.94 14.89
C SER A 149 12.85 -5.63 14.46
N GLU A 150 12.07 -5.01 13.58
CA GLU A 150 10.80 -5.54 13.08
C GLU A 150 10.98 -6.11 11.67
N LYS A 151 10.02 -6.92 11.21
CA LYS A 151 9.98 -7.36 9.82
C LYS A 151 9.57 -6.18 8.93
N ASN A 152 10.41 -5.80 7.98
CA ASN A 152 10.14 -4.70 7.04
C ASN A 152 10.44 -5.14 5.61
N TYR A 153 9.47 -5.00 4.72
CA TYR A 153 9.65 -5.43 3.34
C TYR A 153 8.82 -4.60 2.36
N PHE A 154 9.30 -4.63 1.12
CA PHE A 154 8.59 -4.20 -0.06
C PHE A 154 8.60 -5.35 -1.06
N ARG A 155 7.43 -5.80 -1.52
CA ARG A 155 7.29 -6.94 -2.43
C ARG A 155 6.62 -6.48 -3.71
N VAL A 156 7.35 -6.61 -4.81
CA VAL A 156 6.80 -6.40 -6.16
C VAL A 156 6.20 -7.71 -6.62
N THR A 157 4.90 -7.73 -6.87
CA THR A 157 4.17 -8.93 -7.33
C THR A 157 3.92 -8.92 -8.83
N LYS A 158 3.88 -7.74 -9.45
CA LYS A 158 3.67 -7.60 -10.89
C LYS A 158 4.45 -6.41 -11.44
N VAL A 159 5.06 -6.60 -12.60
CA VAL A 159 5.62 -5.53 -13.43
C VAL A 159 5.14 -5.76 -14.85
N ASP A 160 4.23 -4.90 -15.32
CA ASP A 160 3.80 -4.88 -16.71
C ASP A 160 4.65 -3.86 -17.47
N LYS A 161 5.57 -4.36 -18.29
CA LYS A 161 6.50 -3.53 -19.07
C LYS A 161 5.83 -2.79 -20.22
N GLN A 162 4.67 -3.26 -20.70
CA GLN A 162 3.96 -2.62 -21.80
C GLN A 162 3.20 -1.40 -21.30
N THR A 163 2.54 -1.54 -20.14
CA THR A 163 1.75 -0.45 -19.57
C THR A 163 2.55 0.41 -18.62
N GLY A 164 3.66 -0.08 -18.03
CA GLY A 164 4.35 0.62 -16.95
C GLY A 164 3.69 0.42 -15.58
N LEU A 165 2.66 -0.43 -15.49
CA LEU A 165 1.99 -0.75 -14.24
C LEU A 165 2.88 -1.64 -13.35
N VAL A 166 3.00 -1.26 -12.08
CA VAL A 166 3.65 -2.04 -11.03
C VAL A 166 2.66 -2.24 -9.89
N GLU A 167 2.55 -3.48 -9.43
CA GLU A 167 1.72 -3.83 -8.28
C GLU A 167 2.56 -4.58 -7.25
N GLY A 168 2.14 -4.48 -6.00
CA GLY A 168 2.82 -5.16 -4.93
C GLY A 168 2.17 -4.97 -3.58
N GLU A 169 2.96 -5.27 -2.56
CA GLU A 169 2.61 -5.05 -1.17
C GLU A 169 3.82 -4.59 -0.37
N PHE A 170 3.58 -3.98 0.78
CA PHE A 170 4.62 -3.57 1.69
C PHE A 170 4.17 -3.75 3.14
N MET A 171 5.15 -3.87 4.03
CA MET A 171 4.98 -3.81 5.47
C MET A 171 6.20 -3.08 6.04
N ALA A 172 5.98 -2.06 6.85
CA ALA A 172 7.06 -1.26 7.39
C ALA A 172 6.70 -0.73 8.78
N SER A 173 7.66 -0.82 9.67
CA SER A 173 7.61 -0.25 11.01
C SER A 173 8.66 0.84 11.12
N PHE A 174 8.31 1.92 11.79
CA PHE A 174 9.10 3.12 11.87
C PHE A 174 9.23 3.56 13.33
N ILE A 175 10.41 4.08 13.68
CA ILE A 175 10.69 4.70 14.97
C ILE A 175 11.02 6.18 14.76
N LYS A 176 10.44 7.03 15.61
CA LYS A 176 10.60 8.48 15.55
C LYS A 176 12.05 8.86 15.79
N THR A 177 12.60 9.70 14.91
CA THR A 177 13.95 10.27 15.02
C THR A 177 13.93 11.73 15.42
N PHE A 178 12.90 12.45 14.98
CA PHE A 178 12.62 13.82 15.37
C PHE A 178 11.12 13.96 15.55
N GLY A 179 10.72 14.70 16.59
CA GLY A 179 9.33 15.08 16.77
C GLY A 179 9.23 16.52 17.24
N ALA A 180 8.25 17.24 16.69
CA ALA A 180 7.92 18.57 17.17
C ALA A 180 7.43 18.48 18.63
N LYS A 181 7.62 19.56 19.40
CA LYS A 181 7.25 19.60 20.83
C LYS A 181 5.76 19.34 21.07
N ASP A 182 4.94 19.70 20.10
CA ASP A 182 3.48 19.58 20.09
C ASP A 182 3.00 18.34 19.29
N SER A 183 3.91 17.43 18.91
CA SER A 183 3.55 16.22 18.19
C SER A 183 2.70 15.29 19.05
N THR A 184 1.59 14.83 18.48
CA THR A 184 0.69 13.82 19.07
C THR A 184 0.91 12.43 18.50
N TYR A 185 1.86 12.27 17.57
CA TYR A 185 2.14 10.97 16.98
C TYR A 185 2.90 10.06 17.95
N PRO A 186 2.64 8.74 17.90
CA PRO A 186 3.39 7.78 18.72
C PRO A 186 4.86 7.69 18.28
N ASP A 187 5.73 7.24 19.19
CA ASP A 187 7.15 7.05 18.88
C ASP A 187 7.41 5.90 17.90
N THR A 188 6.46 4.97 17.78
CA THR A 188 6.52 3.87 16.81
C THR A 188 5.26 3.84 15.97
N ILE A 189 5.42 3.73 14.66
CA ILE A 189 4.35 3.61 13.67
C ILE A 189 4.52 2.28 12.96
N ARG A 190 3.42 1.55 12.77
CA ARG A 190 3.43 0.24 12.10
C ARG A 190 2.43 0.23 10.97
N PHE A 191 2.93 0.04 9.76
CA PHE A 191 2.13 -0.27 8.59
C PHE A 191 1.99 -1.78 8.49
N GLN A 192 0.75 -2.26 8.60
CA GLN A 192 0.40 -3.66 8.37
C GLN A 192 0.56 -3.99 6.87
N PRO A 193 0.57 -5.28 6.48
CA PRO A 193 0.61 -5.67 5.07
C PRO A 193 -0.43 -4.90 4.25
N SER A 194 0.07 -4.04 3.37
CA SER A 194 -0.70 -3.07 2.60
C SER A 194 -0.41 -3.27 1.12
N ARG A 195 -1.41 -3.11 0.26
CA ARG A 195 -1.28 -3.33 -1.19
C ARG A 195 -1.18 -2.01 -1.93
N PHE A 196 -0.48 -2.01 -3.06
CA PHE A 196 -0.37 -0.84 -3.92
C PHE A 196 -0.43 -1.19 -5.41
N SER A 197 -0.78 -0.18 -6.20
CA SER A 197 -0.74 -0.13 -7.65
C SER A 197 -0.17 1.23 -8.06
N ALA A 198 0.89 1.24 -8.87
CA ALA A 198 1.63 2.44 -9.25
C ALA A 198 2.02 2.39 -10.73
N PHE A 199 1.99 3.54 -11.41
CA PHE A 199 2.29 3.66 -12.84
C PHE A 199 3.65 4.33 -13.05
N LEU A 200 4.58 3.62 -13.70
CA LEU A 200 5.91 4.12 -14.05
C LEU A 200 5.91 4.59 -15.51
N GLY A 201 5.45 5.83 -15.72
CA GLY A 201 5.38 6.52 -17.01
C GLY A 201 4.85 7.93 -16.78
N ALA A 202 5.22 8.89 -17.64
CA ALA A 202 5.04 10.33 -17.43
C ALA A 202 3.65 10.71 -16.87
N GLU A 203 3.66 11.70 -15.97
CA GLU A 203 2.47 12.37 -15.43
C GLU A 203 1.47 12.68 -16.56
N GLU A 204 0.17 12.46 -16.30
CA GLU A 204 -0.89 13.02 -17.15
C GLU A 204 -0.80 14.55 -17.23
#